data_AF-I2C5K6-F1
#
_entry.id   AF-I2C5K6-F1
#
_cell.length_a   1.000
_cell.length_b   1.000
_cell.length_c   1.000
_cell.angle_alpha   90.00
_cell.angle_beta   90.00
_cell.angle_gamma   90.00
#
_symmetry.space_group_name_H-M   'P 1'
#
loop_
_entity.id
_entity.type
_entity.pdbx_description
1 polymer ?
#
loop_
_entity_poly.entity_id
_entity_poly.type
_entity_poly.pdbx_seq_one_letter_code
_entity_poly.pdbx_strand_id
1 'polypeptide(L)'
;MNSFETYKKRLLAYGSTPDEVIINNTKDTINKSFDSSLFSESIPINGELTDVIINQGKTSEDKTLLFRPDYESHKGAIAEINDSPFLITEFDTNRLYPIAKAKLCNSSISLTSSDRKIPSGKINEITGKPIMITVPGEKLEVPCVFERTTSIIGSELAINIPEGQAHVTIPFLKHEKLRKGLFLSFYGEEFRVDDIDYSKVYGDTGTIRLIAKKKVGGDSE
;
A
#
# COMPACT_ATOMS: atom_id res chain seq x y z
N MET A 1 55.49 -2.11 -15.10
CA MET A 1 54.01 -2.19 -15.21
C MET A 1 53.57 -1.16 -16.26
N ASN A 2 52.96 -1.58 -17.37
CA ASN A 2 52.68 -0.71 -18.52
C ASN A 2 51.60 0.34 -18.16
N SER A 3 51.83 1.61 -18.49
CA SER A 3 50.92 2.74 -18.18
C SER A 3 49.49 2.48 -18.68
N PHE A 4 49.38 1.86 -19.86
CA PHE A 4 48.12 1.49 -20.47
C PHE A 4 47.34 0.43 -19.67
N GLU A 5 48.02 -0.56 -19.08
CA GLU A 5 47.38 -1.59 -18.26
C GLU A 5 46.88 -1.03 -16.92
N THR A 6 47.64 -0.10 -16.33
CA THR A 6 47.20 0.62 -15.12
C THR A 6 46.03 1.54 -15.41
N TYR A 7 46.04 2.22 -16.56
CA TYR A 7 44.93 3.06 -17.03
C TYR A 7 43.67 2.24 -17.32
N LYS A 8 43.80 1.11 -18.01
CA LYS A 8 42.71 0.16 -18.29
C LYS A 8 42.14 -0.43 -17.01
N LYS A 9 42.98 -0.81 -16.04
CA LYS A 9 42.53 -1.27 -14.72
C LYS A 9 41.77 -0.20 -13.92
N ARG A 10 42.18 1.08 -14.03
CA ARG A 10 41.45 2.19 -13.40
C ARG A 10 40.12 2.47 -14.10
N LEU A 11 40.09 2.42 -15.43
CA LEU A 11 38.86 2.56 -16.21
C LEU A 11 37.88 1.43 -15.94
N LEU A 12 38.35 0.19 -15.80
CA LEU A 12 37.51 -0.99 -15.57
C LEU A 12 37.32 -1.33 -14.08
N ALA A 13 37.71 -0.44 -13.16
CA ALA A 13 37.63 -0.70 -11.72
C ALA A 13 36.18 -0.97 -11.23
N TYR A 14 35.19 -0.55 -12.00
CA TYR A 14 33.77 -0.64 -11.70
C TYR A 14 32.99 -1.47 -12.72
N GLY A 15 33.64 -2.24 -13.61
CA GLY A 15 32.92 -3.03 -14.61
C GLY A 15 33.80 -3.55 -15.75
N SER A 16 33.27 -4.48 -16.51
CA SER A 16 33.97 -5.12 -17.65
C SER A 16 33.80 -4.35 -18.95
N THR A 17 32.77 -3.49 -19.05
CA THR A 17 32.50 -2.62 -20.20
C THR A 17 32.44 -1.14 -19.77
N PRO A 18 32.68 -0.18 -20.69
CA PRO A 18 32.55 1.25 -20.38
C PRO A 18 31.18 1.64 -19.82
N ASP A 19 30.09 1.07 -20.35
CA ASP A 19 28.74 1.37 -19.89
C ASP A 19 28.50 0.86 -18.47
N GLU A 20 28.97 -0.35 -18.17
CA GLU A 20 28.87 -0.93 -16.83
C GLU A 20 29.67 -0.11 -15.80
N VAL A 21 30.86 0.35 -16.18
CA VAL A 21 31.68 1.25 -15.36
C VAL A 21 30.94 2.54 -15.05
N ILE A 22 30.28 3.17 -16.02
CA ILE A 22 29.53 4.42 -15.81
C ILE A 22 28.34 4.17 -14.88
N ILE A 23 27.58 3.10 -15.11
CA ILE A 23 26.43 2.72 -14.28
C ILE A 23 26.87 2.47 -12.84
N ASN A 24 27.89 1.65 -12.62
CA ASN A 24 28.34 1.28 -11.28
C ASN A 24 29.01 2.46 -10.54
N ASN A 25 29.76 3.31 -11.23
CA ASN A 25 30.24 4.57 -10.66
C ASN A 25 29.10 5.51 -10.25
N THR A 26 28.05 5.58 -11.07
CA THR A 26 26.85 6.36 -10.76
C THR A 26 26.18 5.82 -9.50
N LYS A 27 25.98 4.49 -9.42
CA LYS A 27 25.40 3.84 -8.24
C LYS A 27 26.22 4.09 -6.97
N ASP A 28 27.54 3.96 -7.04
CA ASP A 28 28.45 4.26 -5.92
C ASP A 28 28.34 5.72 -5.47
N THR A 29 28.27 6.66 -6.42
CA THR A 29 28.08 8.08 -6.13
C THR A 29 26.75 8.35 -5.43
N ILE A 30 25.66 7.74 -5.90
CA ILE A 30 24.34 7.86 -5.28
C ILE A 30 24.37 7.29 -3.86
N ASN A 31 24.92 6.08 -3.67
CA ASN A 31 25.02 5.46 -2.35
C ASN A 31 25.77 6.33 -1.35
N LYS A 32 26.91 6.91 -1.77
CA LYS A 32 27.66 7.87 -0.94
C LYS A 32 26.85 9.13 -0.61
N SER A 33 26.00 9.58 -1.54
CA SER A 33 25.08 10.70 -1.28
C SER A 33 24.02 10.36 -0.25
N PHE A 34 23.52 9.12 -0.21
CA PHE A 34 22.62 8.65 0.84
C PHE A 34 23.34 8.63 2.19
N ASP A 35 24.53 8.03 2.24
CA ASP A 35 25.32 7.89 3.48
C ASP A 35 25.72 9.24 4.11
N SER A 36 25.82 10.29 3.29
CA SER A 36 26.19 11.64 3.73
C SER A 36 25.00 12.61 3.84
N SER A 37 23.80 12.20 3.46
CA SER A 37 22.61 13.06 3.50
C SER A 37 21.99 13.11 4.88
N LEU A 38 21.73 14.31 5.39
CA LEU A 38 20.96 14.53 6.63
C LEU A 38 19.46 14.21 6.48
N PHE A 39 18.99 14.00 5.25
CA PHE A 39 17.59 13.68 4.93
C PHE A 39 17.40 12.20 4.59
N SER A 40 18.45 11.38 4.72
CA SER A 40 18.36 9.93 4.59
C SER A 40 17.89 9.34 5.92
N GLU A 41 16.82 8.57 5.88
CA GLU A 41 16.21 7.92 7.04
C GLU A 41 15.96 6.45 6.72
N SER A 42 16.16 5.56 7.69
CA SER A 42 15.80 4.14 7.56
C SER A 42 14.36 3.96 8.06
N ILE A 43 13.44 3.66 7.15
CA ILE A 43 12.02 3.48 7.48
C ILE A 43 11.52 2.07 7.13
N PRO A 44 10.50 1.53 7.84
CA PRO A 44 9.84 0.30 7.44
C PRO A 44 9.06 0.48 6.14
N ILE A 45 9.33 -0.36 5.14
CA ILE A 45 8.51 -0.56 3.94
C ILE A 45 7.99 -1.99 3.98
N ASN A 46 6.67 -2.18 4.12
CA ASN A 46 6.04 -3.49 4.37
C ASN A 46 6.71 -4.28 5.54
N GLY A 47 7.24 -3.56 6.54
CA GLY A 47 7.92 -4.14 7.70
C GLY A 47 9.43 -4.35 7.54
N GLU A 48 10.00 -4.14 6.36
CA GLU A 48 11.44 -4.21 6.12
C GLU A 48 12.09 -2.83 6.21
N LEU A 49 13.13 -2.68 7.04
CA LEU A 49 13.85 -1.42 7.18
C LEU A 49 14.62 -1.10 5.89
N THR A 50 14.34 0.05 5.31
CA THR A 50 14.91 0.52 4.04
C THR A 50 15.38 1.96 4.16
N ASP A 51 16.60 2.23 3.70
CA ASP A 51 17.13 3.60 3.60
C ASP A 51 16.47 4.37 2.46
N VAL A 52 15.87 5.51 2.80
CA VAL A 52 15.19 6.37 1.85
C VAL A 52 15.50 7.84 2.12
N ILE A 53 15.47 8.66 1.07
CA ILE A 53 15.38 10.11 1.23
C ILE A 53 13.92 10.51 1.05
N ILE A 54 13.38 11.17 2.07
CA ILE A 54 11.96 11.54 2.12
C ILE A 54 11.82 13.01 1.72
N ASN A 55 11.09 13.26 0.64
CA ASN A 55 10.76 14.60 0.17
C ASN A 55 9.27 14.89 0.32
N GLN A 56 8.94 16.13 0.68
CA GLN A 56 7.57 16.60 0.72
C GLN A 56 6.97 16.65 -0.70
N GLY A 57 5.76 16.11 -0.88
CA GLY A 57 4.98 16.26 -2.11
C GLY A 57 4.27 17.61 -2.19
N LYS A 58 3.17 17.66 -2.94
CA LYS A 58 2.38 18.90 -3.12
C LYS A 58 1.68 19.33 -1.83
N THR A 59 1.17 18.38 -1.06
CA THR A 59 0.52 18.59 0.23
C THR A 59 1.26 17.83 1.32
N SER A 60 0.98 18.12 2.59
CA SER A 60 1.55 17.39 3.74
C SER A 60 1.31 15.88 3.66
N GLU A 61 0.18 15.48 3.07
CA GLU A 61 -0.28 14.10 2.88
C GLU A 61 0.45 13.36 1.75
N ASP A 62 1.13 14.09 0.87
CA ASP A 62 1.89 13.51 -0.23
C ASP A 62 3.38 13.47 0.12
N LYS A 63 4.03 12.34 -0.14
CA LYS A 63 5.48 12.18 0.01
C LYS A 63 6.07 11.59 -1.26
N THR A 64 7.31 11.97 -1.55
CA THR A 64 8.14 11.33 -2.57
C THR A 64 9.29 10.63 -1.86
N LEU A 65 9.47 9.34 -2.13
CA LEU A 65 10.54 8.53 -1.54
C LEU A 65 11.55 8.23 -2.63
N LEU A 66 12.80 8.61 -2.40
CA LEU A 66 13.92 8.23 -3.25
C LEU A 66 14.65 7.08 -2.58
N PHE A 67 14.86 5.99 -3.32
CA PHE A 67 15.55 4.80 -2.82
C PHE A 67 16.97 4.71 -3.36
N ARG A 68 17.76 3.85 -2.73
CA ARG A 68 19.07 3.47 -3.25
C ARG A 68 18.93 2.77 -4.61
N PRO A 69 19.98 2.80 -5.45
CA PRO A 69 19.96 2.11 -6.74
C PRO A 69 19.64 0.62 -6.60
N ASP A 70 18.98 0.08 -7.63
CA ASP A 70 18.49 -1.29 -7.73
C ASP A 70 17.48 -1.71 -6.65
N TYR A 71 17.01 -0.80 -5.80
CA TYR A 71 15.89 -1.10 -4.92
C TYR A 71 14.62 -1.35 -5.73
N GLU A 72 13.95 -2.45 -5.42
CA GLU A 72 12.69 -2.82 -6.02
C GLU A 72 11.58 -2.75 -4.99
N SER A 73 10.52 -2.02 -5.32
CA SER A 73 9.27 -2.01 -4.58
C SER A 73 8.13 -2.04 -5.58
N HIS A 74 6.92 -1.99 -5.06
CA HIS A 74 5.73 -2.05 -5.85
C HIS A 74 4.68 -1.07 -5.32
N LYS A 75 3.80 -0.68 -6.23
CA LYS A 75 2.57 0.00 -5.87
C LYS A 75 1.77 -0.85 -4.87
N GLY A 76 1.16 -0.19 -3.90
CA GLY A 76 0.42 -0.85 -2.82
C GLY A 76 1.25 -1.18 -1.59
N ALA A 77 2.58 -1.03 -1.63
CA ALA A 77 3.39 -1.14 -0.43
C ALA A 77 3.08 -0.02 0.57
N ILE A 78 3.26 -0.29 1.86
CA ILE A 78 3.08 0.67 2.96
C ILE A 78 4.45 1.11 3.47
N ALA A 79 4.66 2.42 3.51
CA ALA A 79 5.83 3.05 4.10
C ALA A 79 5.45 3.69 5.45
N GLU A 80 6.17 3.38 6.52
CA GLU A 80 5.92 3.97 7.85
C GLU A 80 6.82 5.18 8.06
N ILE A 81 6.26 6.39 8.06
CA ILE A 81 7.02 7.65 8.18
C ILE A 81 6.50 8.41 9.39
N ASN A 82 7.36 8.64 10.39
CA ASN A 82 6.98 9.29 11.65
C ASN A 82 5.72 8.65 12.28
N ASP A 83 5.75 7.34 12.45
CA ASP A 83 4.66 6.51 13.00
C ASP A 83 3.33 6.61 12.24
N SER A 84 3.36 7.12 11.01
CA SER A 84 2.19 7.25 10.15
C SER A 84 2.34 6.40 8.89
N PRO A 85 1.33 5.58 8.53
CA PRO A 85 1.37 4.77 7.32
C PRO A 85 1.12 5.62 6.08
N PHE A 86 1.95 5.44 5.05
CA PHE A 86 1.80 6.02 3.72
C PHE A 86 1.69 4.92 2.67
N LEU A 87 0.62 4.96 1.87
CA LEU A 87 0.40 4.04 0.76
C LEU A 87 1.20 4.48 -0.47
N ILE A 88 2.09 3.62 -0.97
CA ILE A 88 2.79 3.82 -2.24
C ILE A 88 1.77 3.69 -3.39
N THR A 89 1.51 4.80 -4.06
CA THR A 89 0.53 4.90 -5.15
C THR A 89 1.16 4.76 -6.54
N GLU A 90 2.44 5.11 -6.65
CA GLU A 90 3.26 5.04 -7.86
C GLU A 90 4.68 4.63 -7.48
N PHE A 91 5.35 3.85 -8.34
CA PHE A 91 6.75 3.50 -8.22
C PHE A 91 7.39 3.53 -9.60
N ASP A 92 8.48 4.29 -9.76
CA ASP A 92 9.30 4.33 -10.96
C ASP A 92 10.37 3.24 -10.89
N THR A 93 10.39 2.37 -11.89
CA THR A 93 11.31 1.24 -12.02
C THR A 93 12.72 1.64 -12.50
N ASN A 94 13.05 2.93 -12.51
CA ASN A 94 14.40 3.38 -12.83
C ASN A 94 15.42 2.82 -11.80
N ARG A 95 16.23 1.86 -12.25
CA ARG A 95 17.21 1.17 -11.40
C ARG A 95 18.30 2.09 -10.84
N LEU A 96 18.58 3.24 -11.45
CA LEU A 96 19.57 4.17 -10.90
C LEU A 96 18.97 5.09 -9.84
N TYR A 97 17.73 5.54 -10.06
CA TYR A 97 17.01 6.44 -9.16
C TYR A 97 15.58 5.94 -8.96
N PRO A 98 15.36 4.88 -8.16
CA PRO A 98 14.02 4.38 -7.93
C PRO A 98 13.27 5.41 -7.07
N ILE A 99 12.06 5.79 -7.52
CA ILE A 99 11.27 6.83 -6.87
C ILE A 99 9.85 6.31 -6.64
N ALA A 100 9.33 6.45 -5.42
CA ALA A 100 7.92 6.24 -5.12
C ALA A 100 7.20 7.56 -4.86
N LYS A 101 5.91 7.60 -5.18
CA LYS A 101 4.97 8.57 -4.60
C LYS A 101 4.06 7.86 -3.61
N ALA A 102 4.01 8.37 -2.39
CA ALA A 102 3.23 7.81 -1.31
C ALA A 102 2.21 8.83 -0.80
N LYS A 103 1.05 8.36 -0.37
CA LYS A 103 -0.04 9.18 0.18
C LYS A 103 -0.42 8.71 1.57
N LEU A 104 -0.61 9.64 2.50
CA LEU A 104 -0.94 9.35 3.90
C LEU A 104 -2.22 8.50 3.98
N CYS A 105 -2.14 7.38 4.69
CA CYS A 105 -3.30 6.61 5.09
C CYS A 105 -3.95 7.32 6.28
N ASN A 106 -5.00 8.08 6.01
CA ASN A 106 -5.73 8.86 7.01
C ASN A 106 -6.76 8.01 7.82
N SER A 107 -6.91 6.73 7.48
CA SER A 107 -7.79 5.81 8.21
C SER A 107 -7.37 4.34 7.99
N SER A 108 -8.14 3.40 8.55
CA SER A 108 -8.00 1.96 8.30
C SER A 108 -9.36 1.30 8.08
N ILE A 109 -9.36 0.14 7.43
CA ILE A 109 -10.51 -0.75 7.38
C ILE A 109 -10.22 -2.02 8.18
N SER A 110 -11.23 -2.54 8.85
CA SER A 110 -11.19 -3.81 9.56
C SER A 110 -11.82 -4.91 8.71
N LEU A 111 -11.06 -5.96 8.41
CA LEU A 111 -11.55 -7.16 7.74
C LEU A 111 -11.46 -8.34 8.71
N THR A 112 -12.60 -8.95 9.02
CA THR A 112 -12.65 -10.12 9.93
C THR A 112 -12.96 -11.37 9.13
N SER A 113 -12.08 -12.38 9.23
CA SER A 113 -12.30 -13.71 8.65
C SER A 113 -13.56 -14.35 9.23
N SER A 114 -14.11 -15.35 8.55
CA SER A 114 -15.21 -16.13 9.11
C SER A 114 -14.72 -17.05 10.23
N ASP A 115 -15.60 -17.28 11.21
CA ASP A 115 -15.34 -18.22 12.29
C ASP A 115 -15.07 -19.63 11.75
N ARG A 116 -14.13 -20.33 12.38
CA ARG A 116 -13.74 -21.69 11.99
C ARG A 116 -14.22 -22.68 13.03
N LYS A 117 -14.82 -23.78 12.58
CA LYS A 117 -15.13 -24.92 13.45
C LYS A 117 -13.96 -25.88 13.44
N ILE A 118 -13.31 -26.08 14.58
CA ILE A 118 -12.22 -27.06 14.73
C ILE A 118 -12.61 -28.15 15.73
N PRO A 119 -12.09 -29.38 15.60
CA PRO A 119 -12.29 -30.41 16.61
C PRO A 119 -11.72 -29.97 17.96
N SER A 120 -12.48 -30.12 19.03
CA SER A 120 -12.08 -29.77 20.40
C SER A 120 -11.09 -30.75 21.04
N GLY A 121 -10.76 -31.83 20.34
CA GLY A 121 -10.03 -32.98 20.92
C GLY A 121 -10.92 -33.92 21.76
N LYS A 122 -12.20 -33.61 21.96
CA LYS A 122 -13.18 -34.47 22.66
C LYS A 122 -14.13 -35.13 21.67
N ILE A 123 -14.57 -36.35 22.00
CA ILE A 123 -15.56 -37.11 21.23
C ILE A 123 -16.88 -37.10 22.00
N ASN A 124 -17.99 -36.91 21.29
CA ASN A 124 -19.31 -37.05 21.85
C ASN A 124 -19.63 -38.54 22.04
N GLU A 125 -19.76 -38.98 23.30
CA GLU A 125 -19.91 -40.40 23.67
C GLU A 125 -21.20 -41.05 23.11
N ILE A 126 -22.22 -40.26 22.78
CA ILE A 126 -23.50 -40.74 22.25
C ILE A 126 -23.44 -40.93 20.73
N THR A 127 -22.77 -40.02 20.03
CA THR A 127 -22.76 -39.99 18.55
C THR A 127 -21.46 -40.51 17.94
N GLY A 128 -20.41 -40.71 18.74
CA GLY A 128 -19.06 -41.07 18.30
C GLY A 128 -18.36 -39.99 17.46
N LYS A 129 -18.96 -38.80 17.32
CA LYS A 129 -18.42 -37.71 16.48
C LYS A 129 -17.58 -36.74 17.30
N PRO A 130 -16.55 -36.10 16.72
CA PRO A 130 -15.79 -35.05 17.39
C PRO A 130 -16.71 -33.88 17.80
N ILE A 131 -16.55 -33.39 19.02
CA ILE A 131 -17.18 -32.14 19.46
C ILE A 131 -16.42 -31.00 18.80
N MET A 132 -17.13 -30.17 18.03
CA MET A 132 -16.55 -29.02 17.35
C MET A 132 -16.61 -27.79 18.25
N ILE A 133 -15.53 -27.01 18.30
CA ILE A 133 -15.50 -25.67 18.90
C ILE A 133 -15.41 -24.61 17.80
N THR A 134 -16.06 -23.47 18.04
CA THR A 134 -15.99 -22.31 17.15
C THR A 134 -14.85 -21.41 17.60
N VAL A 135 -13.88 -21.19 16.72
CA VAL A 135 -12.80 -20.23 16.90
C VAL A 135 -13.18 -18.96 16.13
N PRO A 136 -13.23 -17.79 16.81
CA PRO A 136 -13.51 -16.52 16.14
C PRO A 136 -12.54 -16.26 15.00
N GLY A 137 -13.05 -15.65 13.92
CA GLY A 137 -12.21 -15.23 12.82
C GLY A 137 -11.15 -14.20 13.23
N GLU A 138 -10.00 -14.26 12.56
CA GLU A 138 -8.93 -13.28 12.73
C GLU A 138 -9.34 -11.92 12.15
N LYS A 139 -9.03 -10.85 12.88
CA LYS A 139 -9.27 -9.47 12.47
C LYS A 139 -7.98 -8.87 11.90
N LEU A 140 -8.06 -8.38 10.66
CA LEU A 140 -7.01 -7.70 9.94
C LEU A 140 -7.34 -6.22 9.80
N GLU A 141 -6.49 -5.35 10.30
CA GLU A 141 -6.55 -3.90 10.06
C GLU A 141 -5.72 -3.55 8.83
N VAL A 142 -6.33 -2.83 7.88
CA VAL A 142 -5.69 -2.45 6.61
C VAL A 142 -5.66 -0.93 6.53
N PRO A 143 -4.47 -0.29 6.54
CA PRO A 143 -4.37 1.15 6.39
C PRO A 143 -4.88 1.58 5.02
N CYS A 144 -5.57 2.71 4.96
CA CYS A 144 -6.26 3.17 3.76
C CYS A 144 -6.21 4.68 3.59
N VAL A 145 -6.30 5.12 2.33
CA VAL A 145 -6.57 6.51 1.96
C VAL A 145 -8.08 6.65 1.74
N PHE A 146 -8.75 7.40 2.62
CA PHE A 146 -10.16 7.73 2.55
C PHE A 146 -10.37 9.12 1.96
N GLU A 147 -11.16 9.21 0.89
CA GLU A 147 -11.52 10.47 0.22
C GLU A 147 -13.04 10.54 0.06
N ARG A 148 -13.67 11.58 0.62
CA ARG A 148 -15.10 11.81 0.41
C ARG A 148 -15.31 12.64 -0.85
N THR A 149 -16.28 12.24 -1.66
CA THR A 149 -16.74 13.00 -2.82
C THR A 149 -18.24 13.25 -2.70
N THR A 150 -18.67 14.47 -2.98
CA THR A 150 -20.09 14.78 -3.13
C THR A 150 -20.46 14.66 -4.59
N SER A 151 -21.42 13.79 -4.90
CA SER A 151 -22.00 13.72 -6.24
C SER A 151 -23.30 14.53 -6.23
N ILE A 152 -23.36 15.58 -7.04
CA ILE A 152 -24.62 16.28 -7.33
C ILE A 152 -25.26 15.50 -8.48
N ILE A 153 -26.23 14.65 -8.15
CA ILE A 153 -27.04 13.99 -9.19
C ILE A 153 -27.96 15.08 -9.75
N GLY A 154 -27.68 15.53 -10.97
CA GLY A 154 -28.54 16.44 -11.70
C GLY A 154 -29.86 15.74 -12.04
N SER A 155 -30.84 15.86 -11.16
CA SER A 155 -32.24 15.65 -11.49
C SER A 155 -32.96 16.99 -11.39
N GLU A 156 -33.96 17.22 -12.25
CA GLU A 156 -34.81 18.43 -12.25
C GLU A 156 -35.71 18.55 -11.00
N LEU A 157 -35.36 17.90 -9.89
CA LEU A 157 -36.07 17.98 -8.62
C LEU A 157 -35.48 19.11 -7.77
N ALA A 158 -36.36 19.92 -7.18
CA ALA A 158 -36.02 21.14 -6.43
C ALA A 158 -35.24 20.89 -5.11
N ILE A 159 -34.97 19.64 -4.75
CA ILE A 159 -34.19 19.28 -3.55
C ILE A 159 -33.15 18.22 -3.93
N ASN A 160 -31.97 18.67 -4.33
CA ASN A 160 -30.82 17.80 -4.56
C ASN A 160 -30.07 17.57 -3.23
N ILE A 161 -30.36 16.47 -2.53
CA ILE A 161 -29.58 16.05 -1.36
C ILE A 161 -28.29 15.39 -1.86
N PRO A 162 -27.10 15.83 -1.43
CA PRO A 162 -25.85 15.19 -1.84
C PRO A 162 -25.83 13.72 -1.37
N GLU A 163 -25.82 12.76 -2.31
CA GLU A 163 -25.42 11.40 -1.99
C GLU A 163 -23.93 11.43 -1.67
N GLY A 164 -23.58 11.21 -0.40
CA GLY A 164 -22.18 11.11 0.00
C GLY A 164 -21.57 9.86 -0.62
N GLN A 165 -20.57 10.03 -1.49
CA GLN A 165 -19.73 8.93 -1.96
C GLN A 165 -18.38 9.02 -1.26
N ALA A 166 -17.72 7.88 -1.14
CA ALA A 166 -16.38 7.77 -0.62
C ALA A 166 -15.56 6.84 -1.52
N HIS A 167 -14.34 7.26 -1.80
CA HIS A 167 -13.31 6.42 -2.40
C HIS A 167 -12.34 6.00 -1.31
N VAL A 168 -12.19 4.69 -1.13
CA VAL A 168 -11.26 4.11 -0.17
C VAL A 168 -10.20 3.37 -0.96
N THR A 169 -8.96 3.85 -0.93
CA THR A 169 -7.84 3.21 -1.62
C THR A 169 -7.02 2.41 -0.60
N ILE A 170 -6.83 1.12 -0.84
CA ILE A 170 -6.06 0.21 0.01
C ILE A 170 -5.02 -0.58 -0.82
N PRO A 171 -3.99 -1.15 -0.18
CA PRO A 171 -3.16 -2.18 -0.78
C PRO A 171 -3.99 -3.32 -1.37
N PHE A 172 -3.53 -3.90 -2.48
CA PHE A 172 -4.12 -5.13 -2.97
C PHE A 172 -3.93 -6.25 -1.94
N LEU A 173 -5.03 -6.90 -1.59
CA LEU A 173 -5.04 -8.07 -0.73
C LEU A 173 -6.22 -8.97 -1.10
N LYS A 174 -6.04 -10.28 -0.97
CA LYS A 174 -7.10 -11.26 -1.18
C LYS A 174 -7.76 -11.57 0.16
N HIS A 175 -9.03 -11.20 0.32
CA HIS A 175 -9.79 -11.48 1.54
C HIS A 175 -11.26 -11.79 1.21
N GLU A 176 -11.84 -12.81 1.84
CA GLU A 176 -13.20 -13.31 1.53
C GLU A 176 -14.33 -12.28 1.79
N LYS A 177 -14.11 -11.34 2.72
CA LYS A 177 -15.05 -10.26 3.02
C LYS A 177 -14.88 -9.03 2.15
N LEU A 178 -13.79 -8.94 1.37
CA LEU A 178 -13.53 -7.81 0.50
C LEU A 178 -14.33 -7.97 -0.81
N ARG A 179 -15.61 -7.59 -0.76
CA ARG A 179 -16.57 -7.73 -1.87
C ARG A 179 -17.62 -6.63 -1.82
N LYS A 180 -18.38 -6.47 -2.90
CA LYS A 180 -19.54 -5.57 -2.95
C LYS A 180 -20.50 -5.89 -1.79
N GLY A 181 -21.10 -4.86 -1.22
CA GLY A 181 -21.94 -4.95 -0.03
C GLY A 181 -21.18 -4.94 1.30
N LEU A 182 -19.84 -4.91 1.30
CA LEU A 182 -19.06 -4.68 2.52
C LEU A 182 -19.44 -3.34 3.14
N PHE A 183 -19.68 -3.33 4.45
CA PHE A 183 -19.88 -2.11 5.22
C PHE A 183 -18.56 -1.63 5.80
N LEU A 184 -18.30 -0.32 5.65
CA LEU A 184 -17.15 0.37 6.18
C LEU A 184 -17.63 1.48 7.10
N SER A 185 -16.94 1.71 8.22
CA SER A 185 -17.27 2.79 9.14
C SER A 185 -16.09 3.76 9.23
N PHE A 186 -16.37 5.03 8.93
CA PHE A 186 -15.37 6.10 8.98
C PHE A 186 -15.98 7.31 9.67
N TYR A 187 -15.28 7.83 10.68
CA TYR A 187 -15.66 9.07 11.39
C TYR A 187 -17.13 9.12 11.87
N GLY A 188 -17.68 7.97 12.29
CA GLY A 188 -19.06 7.86 12.77
C GLY A 188 -20.12 7.70 11.66
N GLU A 189 -19.74 7.65 10.39
CA GLU A 189 -20.63 7.38 9.26
C GLU A 189 -20.43 5.94 8.74
N GLU A 190 -21.52 5.29 8.32
CA GLU A 190 -21.48 3.99 7.64
C GLU A 190 -21.55 4.17 6.12
N PHE A 191 -20.70 3.42 5.42
CA PHE A 191 -20.64 3.37 3.96
C PHE A 191 -20.79 1.92 3.49
N ARG A 192 -21.53 1.70 2.41
CA ARG A 192 -21.61 0.40 1.74
C ARG A 192 -20.81 0.44 0.45
N VAL A 193 -19.90 -0.51 0.27
CA VAL A 193 -19.13 -0.68 -0.96
C VAL A 193 -20.05 -1.13 -2.09
N ASP A 194 -20.26 -0.30 -3.10
CA ASP A 194 -21.10 -0.61 -4.26
C ASP A 194 -20.25 -1.15 -5.43
N ASP A 195 -18.99 -0.72 -5.53
CA ASP A 195 -18.07 -1.21 -6.55
C ASP A 195 -16.62 -1.30 -6.06
N ILE A 196 -15.82 -2.12 -6.73
CA ILE A 196 -14.39 -2.29 -6.45
C ILE A 196 -13.61 -2.20 -7.76
N ASP A 197 -12.77 -1.18 -7.85
CA ASP A 197 -11.90 -0.93 -8.98
C ASP A 197 -10.53 -1.57 -8.76
N TYR A 198 -10.21 -2.54 -9.61
CA TYR A 198 -8.95 -3.27 -9.67
C TYR A 198 -8.01 -2.79 -10.80
N SER A 199 -8.34 -1.72 -11.51
CA SER A 199 -7.56 -1.20 -12.67
C SER A 199 -6.10 -0.87 -12.35
N LYS A 200 -5.80 -0.71 -11.05
CA LYS A 200 -4.50 -0.35 -10.51
C LYS A 200 -3.73 -1.54 -9.91
N VAL A 201 -4.19 -2.77 -10.16
CA VAL A 201 -3.58 -4.04 -9.74
C VAL A 201 -2.87 -4.71 -10.91
N TYR A 202 -1.63 -5.16 -10.69
CA TYR A 202 -0.81 -5.88 -11.65
C TYR A 202 -0.20 -7.12 -10.96
N GLY A 203 -0.61 -8.31 -11.42
CA GLY A 203 -0.26 -9.56 -10.76
C GLY A 203 -0.84 -9.61 -9.34
N ASP A 204 0.02 -9.80 -8.34
CA ASP A 204 -0.35 -9.83 -6.92
C ASP A 204 0.04 -8.53 -6.17
N THR A 205 0.27 -7.43 -6.89
CA THR A 205 0.64 -6.13 -6.31
C THR A 205 -0.23 -5.00 -6.85
N GLY A 206 -0.27 -3.87 -6.15
CA GLY A 206 -0.99 -2.68 -6.58
C GLY A 206 -1.93 -2.14 -5.52
N THR A 207 -2.82 -1.24 -5.93
CA THR A 207 -3.85 -0.66 -5.07
C THR A 207 -5.21 -0.98 -5.63
N ILE A 208 -6.18 -1.24 -4.76
CA ILE A 208 -7.59 -1.34 -5.10
C ILE A 208 -8.34 -0.14 -4.57
N ARG A 209 -9.38 0.27 -5.28
CA ARG A 209 -10.24 1.39 -4.88
C ARG A 209 -11.65 0.87 -4.64
N LEU A 210 -12.12 0.99 -3.41
CA LEU A 210 -13.49 0.72 -3.02
C LEU A 210 -14.31 2.00 -3.26
N ILE A 211 -15.38 1.87 -4.04
CA ILE A 211 -16.33 2.95 -4.32
C ILE A 211 -17.53 2.67 -3.42
N ALA A 212 -17.68 3.48 -2.38
CA ALA A 212 -18.68 3.27 -1.35
C ALA A 212 -19.68 4.44 -1.30
N LYS A 213 -20.94 4.13 -1.04
CA LYS A 213 -21.98 5.13 -0.82
C LYS A 213 -22.32 5.22 0.66
N LYS A 214 -22.51 6.44 1.16
CA LYS A 214 -23.01 6.68 2.50
C LYS A 214 -24.37 6.03 2.64
N LYS A 215 -24.53 5.23 3.69
CA LYS A 215 -25.84 4.74 4.10
C LYS A 215 -26.63 5.93 4.63
N VAL A 216 -27.59 6.42 3.85
CA VAL A 216 -28.58 7.37 4.32
C VAL A 216 -29.59 6.55 5.13
N GLY A 217 -29.86 6.93 6.38
CA GLY A 217 -30.93 6.32 7.14
C GLY A 217 -32.25 6.54 6.39
N GLY A 218 -32.86 5.46 5.92
CA GLY A 218 -34.10 5.46 5.17
C GLY A 218 -34.73 4.08 5.20
N ASP A 219 -35.76 3.98 6.04
CA ASP A 219 -36.85 3.00 6.10
C ASP A 219 -36.50 1.52 6.36
N SER A 220 -36.75 1.15 7.62
CA SER A 220 -37.31 -0.15 7.95
C SER A 220 -38.47 -0.51 7.01
N GLU A 221 -38.28 -1.55 6.22
CA GLU A 221 -39.34 -2.48 5.82
C GLU A 221 -39.08 -3.85 6.45
#